data_AF-A0A1X2HJI3-F1
#
_entry.id   AF-A0A1X2HJI3-F1
#
_cell.length_a   1.000
_cell.length_b   1.000
_cell.length_c   1.000
_cell.angle_alpha   90.00
_cell.angle_beta   90.00
_cell.angle_gamma   90.00
#
_symmetry.space_group_name_H-M   'P 1'
#
loop_
_entity.id
_entity.type
_entity.pdbx_description
1 polymer ?
#
loop_
_entity_poly.entity_id
_entity_poly.type
_entity_poly.pdbx_seq_one_letter_code
_entity_poly.pdbx_strand_id
1 'polypeptide(L)'
;MPSVVFPVHSPPAEPYLNEKSTQTGTPPVPPPRGLSPPRTPPTEQEAKKKTKTASKAKRVSVGEFEPHKHFYPRALNAQIHPLVQSFFTLGNERVIARYTHLNPQVCGDTLREVLSYVPKHFQWAGSDLFNVTTVQGQRQMIVIETNSCPSGQKSMPLLSETDDNNEHGGYRVVVESAFRNQLSKADPSLGGLAVVYDKNPMESSGYAAVLADVSQEEVWLVEWYDKETDPNVKWQDGVMHIRDGTGVWHPIRACFRYLTQKPWNRFPLKTKTVVMNKIISCLAGGRNKMMAARAYDLYNSELANSNLSVRTPETINNVARAEIPLWVESMGGHAVLKVPYSNAGQGVYTITNKDELDRFLSADHHYDKFIVQSLVGNASWSSMTRTGKFFHVGTIPNKKNNTYVSDLRMMVAADEQGFRPVCIYGRKARRPLPTHLDPHEDTWDMLGTNLSVKLPDDNGWTTDTDRLILMDRRDFNQLGIGVDDLIDAYIQTVLSVIAIDKMSDVLMKGGRFNHQLFQDLNPDNALIREIHQANPDDF
;
A
#
# COMPACT_ATOMS: atom_id res chain seq x y z
N MET A 1 -39.88 -47.38 -43.01
CA MET A 1 -41.22 -47.08 -42.44
C MET A 1 -41.16 -45.74 -41.71
N PRO A 2 -42.27 -44.98 -41.61
CA PRO A 2 -42.18 -43.52 -41.75
C PRO A 2 -42.72 -42.66 -40.58
N SER A 3 -42.23 -41.42 -40.58
CA SER A 3 -42.90 -40.13 -40.39
C SER A 3 -44.32 -40.03 -39.77
N VAL A 4 -44.46 -39.19 -38.74
CA VAL A 4 -45.66 -38.42 -38.31
C VAL A 4 -45.11 -37.17 -37.59
N VAL A 5 -45.25 -35.89 -37.97
CA VAL A 5 -46.31 -35.01 -38.54
C VAL A 5 -47.32 -34.50 -37.49
N PHE A 6 -47.38 -33.16 -37.36
CA PHE A 6 -48.27 -32.41 -36.45
C PHE A 6 -49.76 -32.53 -36.82
N PRO A 7 -50.66 -32.09 -35.91
CA PRO A 7 -51.65 -31.10 -36.35
C PRO A 7 -51.77 -29.87 -35.43
N VAL A 8 -52.20 -28.77 -36.05
CA VAL A 8 -52.59 -27.49 -35.42
C VAL A 8 -54.11 -27.42 -35.37
N HIS A 9 -54.71 -26.93 -34.29
CA HIS A 9 -56.08 -26.40 -34.32
C HIS A 9 -56.34 -25.26 -33.32
N SER A 10 -56.97 -24.22 -33.85
CA SER A 10 -57.78 -23.15 -33.22
C SER A 10 -59.09 -23.06 -34.05
N PRO A 11 -60.10 -22.17 -33.82
CA PRO A 11 -60.31 -21.13 -32.79
C PRO A 11 -61.46 -21.55 -31.82
N PRO A 12 -62.57 -20.83 -31.46
CA PRO A 12 -63.14 -19.51 -31.85
C PRO A 12 -62.79 -18.38 -30.84
N ALA A 13 -63.66 -17.36 -30.67
CA ALA A 13 -63.47 -16.19 -29.80
C ALA A 13 -64.79 -15.61 -29.24
N GLU A 14 -64.64 -14.74 -28.21
CA GLU A 14 -65.59 -13.72 -27.68
C GLU A 14 -66.90 -14.15 -26.95
N PRO A 15 -67.56 -13.27 -26.12
CA PRO A 15 -67.26 -11.86 -25.79
C PRO A 15 -67.19 -11.46 -24.28
N TYR A 16 -66.74 -10.20 -24.06
CA TYR A 16 -66.91 -9.26 -22.92
C TYR A 16 -67.81 -9.61 -21.70
N LEU A 17 -67.32 -9.31 -20.47
CA LEU A 17 -67.78 -8.15 -19.65
C LEU A 17 -67.03 -7.92 -18.30
N ASN A 18 -66.77 -6.64 -18.01
CA ASN A 18 -66.53 -5.89 -16.76
C ASN A 18 -65.51 -6.27 -15.64
N GLU A 19 -64.55 -5.34 -15.50
CA GLU A 19 -64.19 -4.59 -14.27
C GLU A 19 -63.71 -5.33 -12.99
N LYS A 20 -62.41 -5.14 -12.71
CA LYS A 20 -62.00 -4.26 -11.58
C LYS A 20 -60.55 -3.79 -11.72
N SER A 21 -60.35 -2.48 -11.58
CA SER A 21 -59.03 -1.84 -11.62
C SER A 21 -58.27 -2.03 -10.32
N THR A 22 -57.09 -2.65 -10.38
CA THR A 22 -56.04 -2.49 -9.36
C THR A 22 -54.71 -2.22 -10.07
N GLN A 23 -54.32 -0.94 -10.11
CA GLN A 23 -52.98 -0.55 -10.54
C GLN A 23 -51.96 -1.00 -9.49
N THR A 24 -51.31 -2.14 -9.71
CA THR A 24 -50.09 -2.50 -8.98
C THR A 24 -48.92 -1.72 -9.55
N GLY A 25 -48.76 -0.48 -9.08
CA GLY A 25 -47.64 0.38 -9.45
C GLY A 25 -46.31 -0.32 -9.15
N THR A 26 -45.45 -0.42 -10.17
CA THR A 26 -44.04 -0.77 -9.98
C THR A 26 -43.41 0.21 -8.99
N PRO A 27 -42.71 -0.25 -7.94
CA PRO A 27 -42.02 0.65 -7.02
C PRO A 27 -40.96 1.44 -7.81
N PRO A 28 -40.80 2.75 -7.55
CA PRO A 28 -39.83 3.56 -8.28
C PRO A 28 -38.42 3.02 -8.05
N VAL A 29 -37.67 2.86 -9.14
CA VAL A 29 -36.22 2.62 -9.07
C VAL A 29 -35.61 3.76 -8.26
N PRO A 30 -34.88 3.51 -7.16
CA PRO A 30 -34.26 4.58 -6.40
C PRO A 30 -33.27 5.31 -7.31
N PRO A 31 -33.19 6.66 -7.25
CA PRO A 31 -32.24 7.40 -8.05
C PRO A 31 -30.81 6.91 -7.76
N PRO A 32 -29.89 6.93 -8.73
CA PRO A 32 -28.52 6.51 -8.52
C PRO A 32 -27.95 7.30 -7.33
N ARG A 33 -27.49 6.58 -6.29
CA ARG A 33 -26.87 7.19 -5.12
C ARG A 33 -25.70 8.05 -5.61
N GLY A 34 -25.68 9.31 -5.19
CA GLY A 34 -24.77 10.32 -5.73
C GLY A 34 -23.33 9.84 -5.78
N LEU A 35 -22.71 9.99 -6.95
CA LEU A 35 -21.30 9.73 -7.19
C LEU A 35 -20.48 10.46 -6.12
N SER A 36 -19.72 9.70 -5.33
CA SER A 36 -18.73 10.28 -4.43
C SER A 36 -17.46 10.49 -5.24
N PRO A 37 -17.10 11.74 -5.62
CA PRO A 37 -15.89 11.96 -6.39
C PRO A 37 -14.66 11.52 -5.57
N PRO A 38 -13.53 11.18 -6.22
CA PRO A 38 -12.24 11.10 -5.54
C PRO A 38 -11.91 12.49 -4.97
N ARG A 39 -12.25 12.70 -3.68
CA ARG A 39 -12.11 14.01 -3.04
C ARG A 39 -10.63 14.31 -2.76
N THR A 40 -10.21 15.48 -3.22
CA THR A 40 -8.96 16.17 -2.92
C THR A 40 -8.61 16.12 -1.41
N PRO A 41 -7.32 16.22 -1.05
CA PRO A 41 -6.96 16.70 0.29
C PRO A 41 -7.66 18.05 0.54
N PRO A 42 -8.14 18.35 1.77
CA PRO A 42 -8.78 19.64 2.05
C PRO A 42 -7.84 20.80 1.70
N THR A 43 -8.40 21.88 1.14
CA THR A 43 -7.65 23.14 0.96
C THR A 43 -7.18 23.66 2.34
N GLU A 44 -6.14 24.48 2.38
CA GLU A 44 -5.70 25.08 3.67
C GLU A 44 -6.79 25.95 4.32
N GLN A 45 -7.78 26.41 3.56
CA GLN A 45 -8.95 27.13 4.09
C GLN A 45 -10.01 26.19 4.69
N GLU A 46 -10.20 24.98 4.16
CA GLU A 46 -11.03 23.95 4.80
C GLU A 46 -10.36 23.32 6.03
N ALA A 47 -9.02 23.37 6.12
CA ALA A 47 -8.22 22.84 7.22
C ALA A 47 -8.42 23.57 8.58
N LYS A 48 -9.28 24.60 8.66
CA LYS A 48 -9.65 25.29 9.91
C LYS A 48 -10.67 24.56 10.79
N LYS A 49 -10.95 23.26 10.58
CA LYS A 49 -11.91 22.47 11.38
C LYS A 49 -11.25 21.33 12.17
N LYS A 50 -11.18 21.54 13.49
CA LYS A 50 -10.80 20.58 14.55
C LYS A 50 -9.52 19.76 14.28
N THR A 51 -8.40 20.27 14.77
CA THR A 51 -7.20 19.45 15.04
C THR A 51 -7.61 18.25 15.89
N LYS A 52 -7.33 17.02 15.43
CA LYS A 52 -7.53 15.84 16.28
C LYS A 52 -6.50 15.86 17.39
N THR A 53 -6.96 15.99 18.62
CA THR A 53 -6.15 15.78 19.82
C THR A 53 -5.92 14.29 20.01
N ALA A 54 -4.68 13.87 20.18
CA ALA A 54 -4.30 12.52 20.56
C ALA A 54 -4.99 12.09 21.86
N SER A 55 -5.35 10.80 21.94
CA SER A 55 -5.67 10.21 23.24
C SER A 55 -4.42 10.19 24.13
N LYS A 56 -4.64 10.10 25.45
CA LYS A 56 -3.55 9.95 26.44
C LYS A 56 -2.72 8.72 26.09
N ALA A 57 -1.38 8.84 26.15
CA ALA A 57 -0.48 7.70 25.97
C ALA A 57 -0.81 6.59 26.98
N LYS A 58 -0.76 5.35 26.52
CA LYS A 58 -1.08 4.15 27.30
C LYS A 58 0.16 3.30 27.45
N ARG A 59 0.30 2.59 28.57
CA ARG A 59 1.21 1.45 28.67
C ARG A 59 0.51 0.20 28.17
N VAL A 60 1.30 -0.70 27.60
CA VAL A 60 0.90 -2.05 27.20
C VAL A 60 1.89 -3.00 27.85
N SER A 61 1.38 -3.95 28.64
CA SER A 61 2.16 -4.92 29.41
C SER A 61 2.38 -6.22 28.64
N VAL A 62 3.30 -7.04 29.13
CA VAL A 62 3.46 -8.45 28.70
C VAL A 62 2.16 -9.21 28.95
N GLY A 63 1.71 -9.99 27.97
CA GLY A 63 0.48 -10.80 28.04
C GLY A 63 -0.81 -10.05 27.70
N GLU A 64 -0.76 -8.80 27.22
CA GLU A 64 -1.95 -8.03 26.81
C GLU A 64 -2.41 -8.27 25.35
N PHE A 65 -1.73 -9.15 24.60
CA PHE A 65 -2.14 -9.45 23.22
C PHE A 65 -3.45 -10.24 23.20
N GLU A 66 -4.47 -9.72 22.53
CA GLU A 66 -5.74 -10.43 22.31
C GLU A 66 -6.08 -10.42 20.81
N PRO A 67 -6.08 -11.57 20.12
CA PRO A 67 -6.21 -11.61 18.65
C PRO A 67 -7.41 -10.84 18.10
N HIS A 68 -8.56 -10.90 18.77
CA HIS A 68 -9.79 -10.23 18.35
C HIS A 68 -9.73 -8.68 18.40
N LYS A 69 -8.75 -8.10 19.12
CA LYS A 69 -8.47 -6.66 19.12
C LYS A 69 -7.57 -6.23 17.95
N HIS A 70 -6.84 -7.16 17.34
CA HIS A 70 -5.74 -6.88 16.40
C HIS A 70 -5.97 -7.44 14.99
N PHE A 71 -6.94 -8.32 14.78
CA PHE A 71 -7.29 -8.86 13.48
C PHE A 71 -8.75 -8.60 13.11
N TYR A 72 -9.06 -8.55 11.81
CA TYR A 72 -10.44 -8.56 11.36
C TYR A 72 -11.09 -9.91 11.69
N PRO A 73 -12.36 -9.95 12.15
CA PRO A 73 -13.06 -11.21 12.43
C PRO A 73 -13.08 -12.17 11.23
N ARG A 74 -13.12 -11.67 9.99
CA ARG A 74 -13.06 -12.51 8.79
C ARG A 74 -11.69 -13.18 8.58
N ALA A 75 -10.60 -12.57 9.07
CA ALA A 75 -9.24 -13.11 8.98
C ALA A 75 -8.97 -14.15 10.09
N LEU A 76 -9.44 -13.92 11.32
CA LEU A 76 -9.34 -14.90 12.41
C LEU A 76 -10.14 -16.17 12.14
N ASN A 77 -11.33 -16.04 11.54
CA ASN A 77 -12.20 -17.17 11.19
C ASN A 77 -11.94 -17.72 9.78
N ALA A 78 -10.75 -17.47 9.22
CA ALA A 78 -10.36 -17.91 7.88
C ALA A 78 -9.25 -18.96 7.94
N GLN A 79 -9.42 -20.06 7.21
CA GLN A 79 -8.36 -21.04 6.97
C GLN A 79 -7.51 -20.58 5.79
N ILE A 80 -6.19 -20.49 6.01
CA ILE A 80 -5.18 -20.18 4.99
C ILE A 80 -5.32 -21.08 3.76
N HIS A 81 -5.15 -20.52 2.57
CA HIS A 81 -5.14 -21.28 1.33
C HIS A 81 -3.87 -22.16 1.26
N PRO A 82 -3.95 -23.49 1.00
CA PRO A 82 -2.79 -24.38 1.06
C PRO A 82 -1.61 -23.97 0.17
N LEU A 83 -1.87 -23.41 -1.01
CA LEU A 83 -0.83 -22.86 -1.88
C LEU A 83 -0.08 -21.68 -1.23
N VAL A 84 -0.79 -20.79 -0.53
CA VAL A 84 -0.17 -19.64 0.14
C VAL A 84 0.64 -20.11 1.34
N GLN A 85 0.09 -21.04 2.15
CA GLN A 85 0.82 -21.68 3.25
C GLN A 85 2.11 -22.35 2.73
N SER A 86 2.02 -23.09 1.62
CA SER A 86 3.18 -23.69 0.96
C SER A 86 4.20 -22.64 0.53
N PHE A 87 3.77 -21.54 -0.11
CA PHE A 87 4.64 -20.42 -0.50
C PHE A 87 5.45 -19.87 0.70
N PHE A 88 4.78 -19.59 1.83
CA PHE A 88 5.45 -19.08 3.04
C PHE A 88 6.50 -20.05 3.61
N THR A 89 6.35 -21.36 3.41
CA THR A 89 7.32 -22.37 3.87
C THR A 89 8.44 -22.67 2.87
N LEU A 90 8.43 -22.10 1.65
CA LEU A 90 9.43 -22.42 0.62
C LEU A 90 10.88 -22.12 1.07
N GLY A 91 11.11 -20.94 1.63
CA GLY A 91 12.46 -20.44 1.93
C GLY A 91 13.25 -20.04 0.67
N ASN A 92 14.25 -19.18 0.85
CA ASN A 92 14.89 -18.47 -0.26
C ASN A 92 15.58 -19.39 -1.28
N GLU A 93 16.21 -20.51 -0.88
CA GLU A 93 16.85 -21.43 -1.85
C GLU A 93 15.85 -22.11 -2.80
N ARG A 94 14.65 -22.49 -2.33
CA ARG A 94 13.60 -23.05 -3.21
C ARG A 94 12.96 -21.98 -4.09
N VAL A 95 12.84 -20.75 -3.59
CA VAL A 95 12.43 -19.58 -4.37
C VAL A 95 13.41 -19.31 -5.51
N ILE A 96 14.72 -19.27 -5.22
CA ILE A 96 15.80 -19.10 -6.22
C ILE A 96 15.72 -20.20 -7.28
N ALA A 97 15.76 -21.47 -6.87
CA ALA A 97 15.76 -22.61 -7.78
C ALA A 97 14.53 -22.65 -8.69
N ARG A 98 13.34 -22.29 -8.18
CA ARG A 98 12.12 -22.21 -8.99
C ARG A 98 12.16 -21.02 -9.95
N TYR A 99 12.61 -19.85 -9.49
CA TYR A 99 12.62 -18.64 -10.31
C TYR A 99 13.63 -18.71 -11.46
N THR A 100 14.86 -19.19 -11.21
CA THR A 100 15.88 -19.35 -12.25
C THR A 100 15.54 -20.45 -13.24
N HIS A 101 14.82 -21.50 -12.82
CA HIS A 101 14.31 -22.52 -13.75
C HIS A 101 13.28 -21.95 -14.75
N LEU A 102 12.39 -21.06 -14.29
CA LEU A 102 11.42 -20.38 -15.14
C LEU A 102 12.03 -19.22 -15.94
N ASN A 103 13.12 -18.62 -15.45
CA ASN A 103 13.81 -17.49 -16.04
C ASN A 103 15.31 -17.84 -16.22
N PRO A 104 15.68 -18.70 -17.19
CA PRO A 104 17.03 -19.27 -17.32
C PRO A 104 18.12 -18.24 -17.67
N GLN A 105 17.76 -16.98 -17.93
CA GLN A 105 18.68 -15.87 -18.12
C GLN A 105 19.06 -15.17 -16.79
N VAL A 106 18.35 -15.45 -15.69
CA VAL A 106 18.59 -14.83 -14.38
C VAL A 106 19.81 -15.45 -13.71
N CYS A 107 20.74 -14.60 -13.25
CA CYS A 107 21.88 -15.06 -12.45
C CYS A 107 21.40 -15.50 -11.06
N GLY A 108 21.49 -16.81 -10.79
CA GLY A 108 21.06 -17.39 -9.52
C GLY A 108 21.86 -16.91 -8.32
N ASP A 109 23.14 -16.59 -8.50
CA ASP A 109 24.00 -16.09 -7.42
C ASP A 109 23.67 -14.64 -7.08
N THR A 110 23.44 -13.77 -8.08
CA THR A 110 22.91 -12.41 -7.83
C THR A 110 21.53 -12.46 -7.17
N LEU A 111 20.65 -13.41 -7.55
CA LEU A 111 19.36 -13.56 -6.87
C LEU A 111 19.52 -14.02 -5.42
N ARG A 112 20.53 -14.84 -5.11
CA ARG A 112 20.88 -15.21 -3.74
C ARG A 112 21.37 -14.02 -2.94
N GLU A 113 22.29 -13.22 -3.48
CA GLU A 113 22.75 -11.96 -2.87
C GLU A 113 21.58 -11.00 -2.59
N VAL A 114 20.63 -10.88 -3.53
CA VAL A 114 19.39 -10.12 -3.38
C VAL A 114 18.55 -10.61 -2.20
N LEU A 115 18.27 -11.92 -2.12
CA LEU A 115 17.44 -12.44 -1.03
C LEU A 115 18.16 -12.49 0.33
N SER A 116 19.50 -12.56 0.34
CA SER A 116 20.35 -12.49 1.54
C SER A 116 20.71 -11.07 1.98
N TYR A 117 20.31 -10.04 1.24
CA TYR A 117 20.61 -8.65 1.59
C TYR A 117 19.99 -8.24 2.94
N VAL A 118 20.76 -7.51 3.75
CA VAL A 118 20.36 -7.04 5.08
C VAL A 118 20.19 -5.50 5.06
N PRO A 119 18.95 -4.96 5.02
CA PRO A 119 18.71 -3.53 4.96
C PRO A 119 19.19 -2.77 6.20
N LYS A 120 19.69 -1.56 6.00
CA LYS A 120 20.23 -0.67 7.04
C LYS A 120 19.25 0.43 7.47
N HIS A 121 18.26 0.76 6.63
CA HIS A 121 17.27 1.82 6.85
C HIS A 121 15.81 1.39 6.62
N PHE A 122 15.59 0.26 5.93
CA PHE A 122 14.28 -0.19 5.47
C PHE A 122 14.05 -1.70 5.70
N GLN A 123 14.07 -2.14 6.96
CA GLN A 123 13.99 -3.56 7.34
C GLN A 123 12.61 -4.19 7.20
N TRP A 124 11.53 -3.41 7.26
CA TRP A 124 10.15 -3.91 7.09
C TRP A 124 9.38 -3.10 6.05
N ALA A 125 8.85 -3.74 5.03
CA ALA A 125 8.27 -3.06 3.89
C ALA A 125 7.05 -3.79 3.33
N GLY A 126 6.27 -3.09 2.51
CA GLY A 126 5.27 -3.72 1.67
C GLY A 126 5.10 -3.01 0.35
N SER A 127 5.08 -3.78 -0.75
CA SER A 127 4.84 -3.26 -2.09
C SER A 127 3.43 -3.60 -2.54
N ASP A 128 2.82 -2.67 -3.28
CA ASP A 128 1.56 -2.86 -3.99
C ASP A 128 1.91 -3.27 -5.42
N LEU A 129 1.42 -4.44 -5.85
CA LEU A 129 1.74 -5.01 -7.16
C LEU A 129 0.48 -5.29 -7.98
N PHE A 130 0.59 -5.07 -9.30
CA PHE A 130 -0.38 -5.58 -10.26
C PHE A 130 0.18 -6.82 -10.95
N ASN A 131 -0.67 -7.84 -11.12
CA ASN A 131 -0.46 -8.90 -12.10
C ASN A 131 -0.91 -8.38 -13.46
N VAL A 132 0.05 -8.21 -14.37
CA VAL A 132 -0.16 -7.62 -15.69
C VAL A 132 0.24 -8.58 -16.79
N THR A 133 -0.27 -8.34 -18.00
CA THR A 133 0.21 -8.98 -19.22
C THR A 133 0.73 -7.94 -20.22
N THR A 134 1.73 -8.29 -21.00
CA THR A 134 2.28 -7.45 -22.08
C THR A 134 1.52 -7.66 -23.40
N VAL A 135 1.84 -6.87 -24.43
CA VAL A 135 1.35 -7.10 -25.81
C VAL A 135 1.76 -8.46 -26.40
N GLN A 136 2.81 -9.10 -25.88
CA GLN A 136 3.24 -10.46 -26.23
C GLN A 136 2.56 -11.56 -25.38
N GLY A 137 1.66 -11.19 -24.46
CA GLY A 137 0.99 -12.14 -23.57
C GLY A 137 1.81 -12.59 -22.36
N GLN A 138 2.96 -11.95 -22.08
CA GLN A 138 3.79 -12.30 -20.93
C GLN A 138 3.16 -11.78 -19.63
N ARG A 139 2.69 -12.71 -18.79
CA ARG A 139 2.27 -12.43 -17.41
C ARG A 139 3.45 -12.12 -16.51
N GLN A 140 3.31 -11.13 -15.63
CA GLN A 140 4.32 -10.77 -14.63
C GLN A 140 3.77 -9.82 -13.55
N MET A 141 4.45 -9.77 -12.40
CA MET A 141 4.19 -8.81 -11.34
C MET A 141 4.98 -7.50 -11.54
N ILE A 142 4.32 -6.35 -11.44
CA ILE A 142 4.97 -5.03 -11.47
C ILE A 142 4.63 -4.24 -10.21
N VAL A 143 5.60 -3.46 -9.71
CA VAL A 143 5.46 -2.62 -8.50
C VAL A 143 4.79 -1.28 -8.85
N ILE A 144 3.77 -0.91 -8.09
CA ILE A 144 2.99 0.33 -8.24
C ILE A 144 3.37 1.38 -7.20
N GLU A 145 3.64 0.94 -5.97
CA GLU A 145 4.30 1.71 -4.90
C GLU A 145 4.89 0.78 -3.83
N THR A 146 5.89 1.26 -3.09
CA THR A 146 6.48 0.57 -1.93
C THR A 146 6.30 1.44 -0.69
N ASN A 147 5.90 0.83 0.44
CA ASN A 147 5.43 1.51 1.64
C ASN A 147 6.33 1.21 2.86
N SER A 148 6.75 2.26 3.58
CA SER A 148 7.66 2.16 4.73
C SER A 148 7.01 1.87 6.09
N CYS A 149 5.67 1.90 6.17
CA CYS A 149 4.89 1.33 7.27
C CYS A 149 3.62 0.77 6.60
N PRO A 150 3.68 -0.45 6.04
CA PRO A 150 2.54 -1.05 5.36
C PRO A 150 1.48 -1.51 6.37
N SER A 151 0.22 -1.56 5.93
CA SER A 151 -0.89 -2.12 6.70
C SER A 151 -1.39 -3.40 6.02
N GLY A 152 -1.81 -4.40 6.80
CA GLY A 152 -2.28 -5.71 6.31
C GLY A 152 -2.22 -6.90 7.27
N GLN A 153 -1.51 -6.84 8.40
CA GLN A 153 -1.44 -7.94 9.37
C GLN A 153 -2.84 -8.33 9.86
N LYS A 154 -3.68 -7.34 10.17
CA LYS A 154 -5.09 -7.56 10.55
C LYS A 154 -5.95 -8.26 9.47
N SER A 155 -5.43 -8.36 8.25
CA SER A 155 -6.07 -8.95 7.07
C SER A 155 -5.44 -10.29 6.65
N MET A 156 -4.42 -10.77 7.36
CA MET A 156 -3.76 -12.04 7.07
C MET A 156 -4.34 -13.16 7.94
N PRO A 157 -4.90 -14.24 7.36
CA PRO A 157 -5.21 -15.45 8.11
C PRO A 157 -3.94 -16.05 8.75
N LEU A 158 -4.08 -16.70 9.91
CA LEU A 158 -2.94 -17.33 10.57
C LEU A 158 -2.34 -18.45 9.68
N LEU A 159 -1.01 -18.56 9.68
CA LEU A 159 -0.29 -19.50 8.80
C LEU A 159 -0.25 -20.93 9.37
N SER A 160 -0.32 -21.06 10.68
CA SER A 160 -0.50 -22.31 11.41
C SER A 160 -1.82 -22.23 12.20
N GLU A 161 -2.18 -23.33 12.86
CA GLU A 161 -3.17 -23.35 13.94
C GLU A 161 -2.56 -23.92 15.25
N THR A 162 -1.30 -24.38 15.21
CA THR A 162 -0.69 -25.26 16.24
C THR A 162 0.59 -24.73 16.87
N ASP A 163 1.15 -23.62 16.41
CA ASP A 163 2.43 -23.12 16.94
C ASP A 163 2.19 -22.27 18.20
N ASP A 164 3.04 -22.41 19.22
CA ASP A 164 2.86 -21.81 20.57
C ASP A 164 2.77 -20.27 20.62
N ASN A 165 3.00 -19.58 19.49
CA ASN A 165 2.88 -18.13 19.35
C ASN A 165 2.11 -17.71 18.10
N ASN A 166 1.38 -18.65 17.48
CA ASN A 166 0.66 -18.44 16.23
C ASN A 166 -0.39 -17.33 16.33
N GLU A 167 -0.95 -17.08 17.51
CA GLU A 167 -1.95 -16.04 17.72
C GLU A 167 -1.44 -14.62 17.42
N HIS A 168 -0.12 -14.38 17.54
CA HIS A 168 0.51 -13.11 17.13
C HIS A 168 0.65 -12.98 15.60
N GLY A 169 0.54 -14.07 14.84
CA GLY A 169 0.71 -14.10 13.40
C GLY A 169 1.94 -13.33 12.90
N GLY A 170 1.76 -12.55 11.83
CA GLY A 170 2.83 -11.76 11.23
C GLY A 170 3.30 -10.56 12.07
N TYR A 171 2.59 -10.16 13.14
CA TYR A 171 3.08 -9.12 14.05
C TYR A 171 4.40 -9.54 14.71
N ARG A 172 4.46 -10.77 15.23
CA ARG A 172 5.67 -11.32 15.86
C ARG A 172 6.81 -11.44 14.87
N VAL A 173 6.53 -11.92 13.66
CA VAL A 173 7.53 -12.01 12.58
C VAL A 173 8.20 -10.66 12.31
N VAL A 174 7.45 -9.56 12.20
CA VAL A 174 8.03 -8.21 11.99
C VAL A 174 8.88 -7.77 13.19
N VAL A 175 8.37 -7.90 14.42
CA VAL A 175 9.09 -7.45 15.62
C VAL A 175 10.38 -8.24 15.80
N GLU A 176 10.34 -9.56 15.62
CA GLU A 176 11.47 -10.45 15.84
C GLU A 176 12.56 -10.37 14.75
N SER A 177 12.18 -10.13 13.49
CA SER A 177 13.15 -9.98 12.39
C SER A 177 13.61 -8.53 12.22
N ALA A 178 12.70 -7.63 11.85
CA ALA A 178 13.05 -6.26 11.48
C ALA A 178 13.48 -5.39 12.68
N PHE A 179 12.89 -5.58 13.87
CA PHE A 179 13.10 -4.66 14.99
C PHE A 179 14.06 -5.16 16.07
N ARG A 180 14.06 -6.45 16.42
CA ARG A 180 14.86 -7.02 17.53
C ARG A 180 16.35 -6.64 17.46
N ASN A 181 16.97 -6.71 16.29
CA ASN A 181 18.38 -6.35 16.08
C ASN A 181 18.65 -4.83 16.01
N GLN A 182 17.60 -4.00 15.94
CA GLN A 182 17.71 -2.56 16.11
C GLN A 182 17.54 -2.19 17.59
N LEU A 183 16.58 -2.83 18.27
CA LEU A 183 16.34 -2.72 19.70
C LEU A 183 17.57 -3.11 20.54
N SER A 184 18.28 -4.19 20.19
CA SER A 184 19.52 -4.60 20.88
C SER A 184 20.67 -3.59 20.76
N LYS A 185 20.58 -2.63 19.84
CA LYS A 185 21.55 -1.55 19.61
C LYS A 185 21.11 -0.22 20.23
N ALA A 186 19.93 -0.16 20.84
CA ALA A 186 19.46 1.01 21.57
C ALA A 186 20.13 1.09 22.94
N ASP A 187 20.64 2.27 23.30
CA ASP A 187 21.23 2.52 24.62
C ASP A 187 20.15 2.41 25.73
N PRO A 188 20.26 1.46 26.68
CA PRO A 188 19.28 1.27 27.75
C PRO A 188 19.09 2.50 28.64
N SER A 189 20.10 3.37 28.76
CA SER A 189 20.02 4.60 29.57
C SER A 189 19.08 5.66 28.97
N LEU A 190 18.73 5.55 27.69
CA LEU A 190 17.82 6.47 27.00
C LEU A 190 16.33 6.14 27.21
N GLY A 191 15.98 5.21 28.10
CA GLY A 191 14.63 5.02 28.61
C GLY A 191 13.84 3.86 27.99
N GLY A 192 12.52 4.04 27.89
CA GLY A 192 11.56 2.98 27.58
C GLY A 192 11.37 2.67 26.08
N LEU A 193 10.35 1.86 25.79
CA LEU A 193 9.94 1.48 24.44
C LEU A 193 8.63 2.16 24.03
N ALA A 194 8.44 2.36 22.73
CA ALA A 194 7.21 2.96 22.21
C ALA A 194 6.74 2.39 20.85
N VAL A 195 5.42 2.36 20.67
CA VAL A 195 4.78 2.39 19.36
C VAL A 195 4.09 3.75 19.20
N VAL A 196 4.51 4.50 18.18
CA VAL A 196 3.93 5.82 17.86
C VAL A 196 3.18 5.71 16.54
N TYR A 197 1.91 6.13 16.50
CA TYR A 197 1.04 5.96 15.32
C TYR A 197 0.16 7.18 15.03
N ASP A 198 -0.28 7.30 13.77
CA ASP A 198 -1.19 8.39 13.33
C ASP A 198 -2.53 7.90 12.75
N LYS A 199 -2.69 6.59 12.60
CA LYS A 199 -3.95 5.91 12.23
C LYS A 199 -3.87 4.42 12.52
N ASN A 200 -5.00 3.72 12.34
CA ASN A 200 -5.08 2.26 12.43
C ASN A 200 -4.65 1.70 13.80
N PRO A 201 -5.39 2.04 14.88
CA PRO A 201 -5.07 1.58 16.24
C PRO A 201 -5.05 0.05 16.36
N MET A 202 -5.88 -0.67 15.60
CA MET A 202 -5.94 -2.15 15.59
C MET A 202 -4.57 -2.81 15.34
N GLU A 203 -3.83 -2.36 14.33
CA GLU A 203 -2.47 -2.88 14.07
C GLU A 203 -1.43 -2.26 15.01
N SER A 204 -1.58 -0.96 15.33
CA SER A 204 -0.61 -0.25 16.15
C SER A 204 -0.56 -0.79 17.59
N SER A 205 -1.71 -1.16 18.17
CA SER A 205 -1.78 -1.84 19.46
C SER A 205 -1.29 -3.29 19.38
N GLY A 206 -1.52 -3.97 18.25
CA GLY A 206 -0.99 -5.33 18.04
C GLY A 206 0.53 -5.35 18.03
N TYR A 207 1.17 -4.40 17.34
CA TYR A 207 2.62 -4.21 17.41
C TYR A 207 3.10 -3.82 18.81
N ALA A 208 2.31 -3.08 19.60
CA ALA A 208 2.71 -2.69 20.96
C ALA A 208 2.69 -3.87 21.94
N ALA A 209 1.64 -4.68 21.93
CA ALA A 209 1.52 -5.87 22.76
C ALA A 209 2.58 -6.92 22.38
N VAL A 210 2.74 -7.22 21.09
CA VAL A 210 3.79 -8.15 20.64
C VAL A 210 5.20 -7.61 20.91
N LEU A 211 5.42 -6.29 20.85
CA LEU A 211 6.69 -5.72 21.26
C LEU A 211 6.94 -5.95 22.76
N ALA A 212 5.95 -5.73 23.62
CA ALA A 212 6.05 -6.00 25.05
C ALA A 212 6.39 -7.46 25.32
N ASP A 213 5.72 -8.40 24.65
CA ASP A 213 5.99 -9.84 24.77
C ASP A 213 7.36 -10.25 24.26
N VAL A 214 7.86 -9.62 23.19
CA VAL A 214 9.18 -9.92 22.62
C VAL A 214 10.33 -9.29 23.42
N SER A 215 10.13 -8.11 24.02
CA SER A 215 11.15 -7.43 24.84
C SER A 215 11.07 -7.77 26.33
N GLN A 216 9.95 -8.33 26.80
CA GLN A 216 9.63 -8.51 28.23
C GLN A 216 9.65 -7.18 29.01
N GLU A 217 9.11 -6.11 28.41
CA GLU A 217 9.07 -4.74 28.96
C GLU A 217 7.73 -4.05 28.69
N GLU A 218 7.35 -3.06 29.49
CA GLU A 218 6.22 -2.18 29.17
C GLU A 218 6.51 -1.33 27.91
N VAL A 219 5.50 -1.21 27.03
CA VAL A 219 5.58 -0.41 25.81
C VAL A 219 4.58 0.74 25.85
N TRP A 220 5.03 1.95 25.53
CA TRP A 220 4.14 3.10 25.37
C TRP A 220 3.44 3.07 24.01
N LEU A 221 2.12 2.97 23.99
CA LEU A 221 1.28 3.17 22.81
C LEU A 221 0.76 4.62 22.81
N VAL A 222 1.16 5.41 21.81
CA VAL A 222 0.83 6.84 21.74
C VAL A 222 0.42 7.29 20.33
N GLU A 223 -0.64 8.09 20.27
CA GLU A 223 -1.07 8.76 19.04
C GLU A 223 -0.29 10.06 18.82
N TRP A 224 0.05 10.33 17.57
CA TRP A 224 0.59 11.62 17.15
C TRP A 224 0.02 11.98 15.77
N TYR A 225 -0.80 13.02 15.71
CA TYR A 225 -1.40 13.50 14.47
C TYR A 225 -0.53 14.58 13.79
N ASP A 226 -0.75 14.81 12.49
CA ASP A 226 -0.14 15.93 11.78
C ASP A 226 -0.77 17.26 12.24
N LYS A 227 0.02 18.33 12.30
CA LYS A 227 -0.37 19.67 12.78
C LYS A 227 -0.94 19.71 14.22
N GLU A 228 -0.64 18.71 15.04
CA GLU A 228 -1.04 18.67 16.46
C GLU A 228 -0.23 19.67 17.31
N THR A 229 -0.93 20.53 18.06
CA THR A 229 -0.32 21.67 18.77
C THR A 229 0.16 21.37 20.19
N ASP A 230 -0.38 20.34 20.83
CA ASP A 230 0.06 19.84 22.15
C ASP A 230 0.17 18.31 22.14
N PRO A 231 1.08 17.74 21.31
CA PRO A 231 1.21 16.30 21.16
C PRO A 231 1.78 15.66 22.42
N ASN A 232 1.40 14.40 22.67
CA ASN A 232 1.98 13.58 23.74
C ASN A 232 3.37 13.01 23.39
N VAL A 233 4.04 13.57 22.37
CA VAL A 233 5.37 13.17 21.89
C VAL A 233 6.19 14.42 21.61
N LYS A 234 7.46 14.44 22.04
CA LYS A 234 8.43 15.51 21.71
C LYS A 234 9.82 14.92 21.48
N TRP A 235 10.70 15.72 20.88
CA TRP A 235 12.13 15.44 20.79
C TRP A 235 12.91 16.40 21.68
N GLN A 236 13.95 15.88 22.35
CA GLN A 236 14.89 16.66 23.15
C GLN A 236 16.27 16.01 23.02
N ASP A 237 17.27 16.77 22.57
CA ASP A 237 18.66 16.30 22.39
C ASP A 237 18.80 15.01 21.57
N GLY A 238 17.91 14.81 20.58
CA GLY A 238 17.82 13.61 19.75
C GLY A 238 17.11 12.40 20.39
N VAL A 239 16.57 12.54 21.61
CA VAL A 239 15.82 11.52 22.34
C VAL A 239 14.32 11.84 22.29
N MET A 240 13.52 10.86 21.87
CA MET A 240 12.06 10.93 21.93
C MET A 240 11.60 10.87 23.39
N HIS A 241 10.62 11.70 23.74
CA HIS A 241 9.94 11.65 25.02
C HIS A 241 8.43 11.53 24.82
N ILE A 242 7.76 10.75 25.67
CA ILE A 242 6.31 10.55 25.66
C ILE A 242 5.69 11.11 26.93
N ARG A 243 4.60 11.87 26.79
CA ARG A 243 3.82 12.42 27.92
C ARG A 243 2.73 11.44 28.32
N ASP A 244 2.75 11.01 29.57
CA ASP A 244 1.74 10.09 30.10
C ASP A 244 0.43 10.79 30.49
N GLY A 245 -0.55 10.00 30.97
CA GLY A 245 -1.86 10.51 31.37
C GLY A 245 -1.87 11.45 32.59
N THR A 246 -0.75 11.58 33.30
CA THR A 246 -0.54 12.51 34.44
C THR A 246 0.24 13.77 34.04
N GLY A 247 0.81 13.81 32.84
CA GLY A 247 1.62 14.93 32.33
C GLY A 247 3.13 14.74 32.48
N VAL A 248 3.59 13.59 33.01
CA VAL A 248 5.02 13.28 33.15
C VAL A 248 5.60 12.84 31.81
N TRP A 249 6.80 13.33 31.50
CA TRP A 249 7.54 12.99 30.28
C TRP A 249 8.53 11.85 30.54
N HIS A 250 8.44 10.78 29.76
CA HIS A 250 9.28 9.59 29.83
C HIS A 250 10.19 9.50 28.60
N PRO A 251 11.53 9.34 28.75
CA PRO A 251 12.44 9.18 27.63
C PRO A 251 12.27 7.79 26.99
N ILE A 252 12.52 7.70 25.67
CA ILE A 252 12.32 6.50 24.85
C ILE A 252 13.62 6.17 24.10
N ARG A 253 14.16 4.97 24.34
CA ARG A 253 15.39 4.49 23.67
C ARG A 253 15.13 3.89 22.30
N ALA A 254 13.96 3.28 22.09
CA ALA A 254 13.58 2.68 20.81
C ALA A 254 12.08 2.83 20.52
N CYS A 255 11.75 3.15 19.27
CA CYS A 255 10.40 3.39 18.78
C CYS A 255 10.12 2.56 17.51
N PHE A 256 9.05 1.76 17.58
CA PHE A 256 8.39 1.21 16.40
C PHE A 256 7.48 2.29 15.82
N ARG A 257 7.82 2.82 14.65
CA ARG A 257 7.11 3.95 14.03
C ARG A 257 6.03 3.46 13.06
N TYR A 258 4.78 3.68 13.45
CA TYR A 258 3.59 3.51 12.61
C TYR A 258 2.98 4.88 12.20
N LEU A 259 3.80 5.94 12.09
CA LEU A 259 3.37 7.19 11.44
C LEU A 259 3.37 7.06 9.91
N THR A 260 2.22 7.38 9.30
CA THR A 260 2.01 7.20 7.86
C THR A 260 1.93 8.51 7.06
N GLN A 261 1.37 9.58 7.63
CA GLN A 261 1.17 10.87 6.97
C GLN A 261 2.31 11.83 7.33
N LYS A 262 3.03 12.30 6.30
CA LYS A 262 4.13 13.29 6.40
C LYS A 262 5.12 13.08 7.56
N PRO A 263 5.58 11.84 7.89
CA PRO A 263 6.34 11.59 9.12
C PRO A 263 7.64 12.41 9.25
N TRP A 264 8.19 12.87 8.13
CA TRP A 264 9.38 13.74 8.05
C TRP A 264 9.20 15.13 8.66
N ASN A 265 7.97 15.59 8.94
CA ASN A 265 7.73 16.86 9.63
C ASN A 265 7.71 16.77 11.16
N ARG A 266 7.83 15.55 11.70
CA ARG A 266 7.72 15.27 13.14
C ARG A 266 8.83 14.38 13.69
N PHE A 267 9.47 13.58 12.85
CA PHE A 267 10.64 12.76 13.23
C PHE A 267 11.90 13.31 12.55
N PRO A 268 12.95 13.65 13.32
CA PRO A 268 14.26 14.01 12.78
C PRO A 268 14.86 12.89 11.91
N LEU A 269 15.76 13.28 11.01
CA LEU A 269 16.56 12.38 10.17
C LEU A 269 17.67 11.68 10.96
N LYS A 270 18.12 12.31 12.07
CA LYS A 270 19.10 11.76 13.01
C LYS A 270 18.52 11.77 14.42
N THR A 271 18.55 10.62 15.07
CA THR A 271 17.99 10.42 16.42
C THR A 271 18.95 9.56 17.23
N LYS A 272 18.99 9.77 18.55
CA LYS A 272 19.61 8.85 19.52
C LYS A 272 18.66 7.70 19.84
N THR A 273 17.36 7.99 19.92
CA THR A 273 16.31 6.96 19.91
C THR A 273 16.40 6.16 18.61
N VAL A 274 16.44 4.83 18.71
CA VAL A 274 16.36 3.93 17.55
C VAL A 274 14.94 3.98 16.99
N VAL A 275 14.78 4.23 15.69
CA VAL A 275 13.46 4.33 15.03
C VAL A 275 13.37 3.35 13.86
N MET A 276 12.40 2.43 13.91
CA MET A 276 12.11 1.52 12.78
C MET A 276 10.78 1.87 12.09
N ASN A 277 10.73 2.01 10.77
CA ASN A 277 11.86 2.26 9.88
C ASN A 277 12.34 3.72 10.05
N LYS A 278 13.61 3.99 9.75
CA LYS A 278 14.17 5.35 9.76
C LYS A 278 13.42 6.27 8.79
N ILE A 279 13.37 7.57 9.05
CA ILE A 279 12.66 8.53 8.19
C ILE A 279 13.26 8.62 6.79
N ILE A 280 14.57 8.38 6.65
CA ILE A 280 15.20 8.38 5.34
C ILE A 280 14.57 7.39 4.36
N SER A 281 14.12 6.20 4.78
CA SER A 281 13.46 5.26 3.87
C SER A 281 12.08 5.73 3.41
N CYS A 282 11.41 6.64 4.15
CA CYS A 282 10.25 7.36 3.63
C CYS A 282 10.64 8.28 2.46
N LEU A 283 11.66 9.12 2.67
CA LEU A 283 12.11 10.14 1.72
C LEU A 283 12.77 9.53 0.48
N ALA A 284 13.54 8.47 0.64
CA ALA A 284 14.26 7.75 -0.43
C ALA A 284 13.36 6.94 -1.37
N GLY A 285 12.08 6.74 -1.01
CA GLY A 285 11.09 6.13 -1.90
C GLY A 285 9.89 5.52 -1.20
N GLY A 286 10.08 4.97 0.01
CA GLY A 286 9.06 4.21 0.75
C GLY A 286 7.83 5.01 1.21
N ARG A 287 7.82 6.34 1.02
CA ARG A 287 6.64 7.22 1.03
C ARG A 287 6.75 8.38 0.03
N ASN A 288 7.67 8.28 -0.93
CA ASN A 288 8.01 9.35 -1.88
C ASN A 288 8.15 8.77 -3.28
N LYS A 289 7.03 8.76 -4.02
CA LYS A 289 6.92 8.08 -5.32
C LYS A 289 7.91 8.60 -6.36
N MET A 290 8.31 9.87 -6.26
CA MET A 290 9.31 10.48 -7.14
C MET A 290 10.72 9.90 -6.89
N MET A 291 11.10 9.73 -5.62
CA MET A 291 12.40 9.13 -5.26
C MET A 291 12.41 7.62 -5.49
N ALA A 292 11.27 6.94 -5.30
CA ALA A 292 11.15 5.51 -5.59
C ALA A 292 11.53 5.20 -7.04
N ALA A 293 11.00 5.94 -8.02
CA ALA A 293 11.37 5.76 -9.42
C ALA A 293 12.88 5.94 -9.66
N ARG A 294 13.49 6.99 -9.10
CA ARG A 294 14.94 7.22 -9.19
C ARG A 294 15.76 6.10 -8.55
N ALA A 295 15.32 5.59 -7.41
CA ALA A 295 15.96 4.48 -6.71
C ALA A 295 15.91 3.19 -7.55
N TYR A 296 14.77 2.92 -8.19
CA TYR A 296 14.59 1.77 -9.08
C TYR A 296 15.47 1.89 -10.33
N ASP A 297 15.52 3.04 -10.99
CA ASP A 297 16.36 3.28 -12.18
C ASP A 297 17.85 3.03 -11.89
N LEU A 298 18.35 3.55 -10.76
CA LEU A 298 19.74 3.35 -10.35
C LEU A 298 20.03 1.87 -10.04
N TYR A 299 19.17 1.20 -9.25
CA TYR A 299 19.41 -0.20 -8.91
C TYR A 299 19.24 -1.14 -10.11
N ASN A 300 18.31 -0.86 -11.03
CA ASN A 300 18.19 -1.57 -12.31
C ASN A 300 19.45 -1.42 -13.17
N SER A 301 20.12 -0.26 -13.11
CA SER A 301 21.40 -0.04 -13.79
C SER A 301 22.53 -0.88 -13.18
N GLU A 302 22.56 -1.05 -11.85
CA GLU A 302 23.48 -1.96 -11.17
C GLU A 302 23.21 -3.44 -11.51
N LEU A 303 21.94 -3.81 -11.69
CA LEU A 303 21.52 -5.19 -11.98
C LEU A 303 21.57 -5.59 -13.47
N ALA A 304 21.95 -4.68 -14.38
CA ALA A 304 21.76 -4.84 -15.83
C ALA A 304 22.25 -6.19 -16.42
N ASN A 305 23.34 -6.76 -15.89
CA ASN A 305 23.92 -8.02 -16.36
C ASN A 305 23.30 -9.30 -15.73
N SER A 306 22.32 -9.16 -14.82
CA SER A 306 21.74 -10.27 -14.04
C SER A 306 20.37 -10.74 -14.53
N ASN A 307 19.77 -10.03 -15.50
CA ASN A 307 18.36 -10.14 -15.90
C ASN A 307 17.34 -9.95 -14.77
N LEU A 308 17.75 -9.36 -13.64
CA LEU A 308 16.85 -8.87 -12.58
C LEU A 308 16.59 -7.37 -12.77
N SER A 309 15.37 -6.94 -12.46
CA SER A 309 15.00 -5.53 -12.38
C SER A 309 13.74 -5.34 -11.54
N VAL A 310 13.63 -4.19 -10.88
CA VAL A 310 12.36 -3.66 -10.38
C VAL A 310 11.54 -3.23 -11.60
N ARG A 311 10.44 -3.92 -11.86
CA ARG A 311 9.54 -3.63 -12.97
C ARG A 311 8.42 -2.73 -12.48
N THR A 312 8.25 -1.58 -13.13
CA THR A 312 7.19 -0.61 -12.84
C THR A 312 6.53 -0.13 -14.13
N PRO A 313 5.32 0.44 -14.08
CA PRO A 313 4.79 1.20 -15.22
C PRO A 313 5.70 2.42 -15.51
N GLU A 314 5.76 2.87 -16.77
CA GLU A 314 6.57 4.02 -17.17
C GLU A 314 6.16 5.26 -16.37
N THR A 315 7.12 5.93 -15.71
CA THR A 315 6.85 7.00 -14.75
C THR A 315 7.70 8.23 -15.06
N ILE A 316 7.05 9.33 -15.42
CA ILE A 316 7.68 10.64 -15.62
C ILE A 316 7.68 11.38 -14.28
N ASN A 317 8.86 11.86 -13.87
CA ASN A 317 9.11 12.48 -12.56
C ASN A 317 9.24 14.00 -12.67
N ASN A 318 9.08 14.71 -11.53
CA ASN A 318 9.29 16.16 -11.41
C ASN A 318 8.41 17.03 -12.32
N VAL A 319 7.23 16.53 -12.70
CA VAL A 319 6.32 17.20 -13.62
C VAL A 319 5.60 18.34 -12.91
N ALA A 320 5.69 19.56 -13.44
CA ALA A 320 4.91 20.70 -12.98
C ALA A 320 3.48 20.65 -13.51
N ARG A 321 2.53 21.26 -12.79
CA ARG A 321 1.09 21.29 -13.16
C ARG A 321 0.82 21.69 -14.61
N ALA A 322 1.57 22.66 -15.14
CA ALA A 322 1.41 23.16 -16.51
C ALA A 322 1.88 22.18 -17.60
N GLU A 323 2.75 21.22 -17.27
CA GLU A 323 3.30 20.23 -18.21
C GLU A 323 2.43 18.97 -18.32
N ILE A 324 1.50 18.76 -17.38
CA ILE A 324 0.69 17.55 -17.27
C ILE A 324 -0.12 17.23 -18.55
N PRO A 325 -0.81 18.18 -19.21
CA PRO A 325 -1.55 17.89 -20.44
C PRO A 325 -0.68 17.27 -21.53
N LEU A 326 0.54 17.79 -21.73
CA LEU A 326 1.50 17.30 -22.72
C LEU A 326 1.94 15.86 -22.42
N TRP A 327 2.19 15.53 -21.16
CA TRP A 327 2.56 14.16 -20.78
C TRP A 327 1.39 13.18 -20.92
N VAL A 328 0.16 13.58 -20.57
CA VAL A 328 -1.06 12.78 -20.78
C VAL A 328 -1.27 12.50 -22.27
N GLU A 329 -1.15 13.52 -23.12
CA GLU A 329 -1.23 13.39 -24.58
C GLU A 329 -0.13 12.45 -25.13
N SER A 330 1.11 12.59 -24.67
CA SER A 330 2.23 11.71 -25.07
C SER A 330 2.02 10.23 -24.71
N MET A 331 1.22 9.95 -23.68
CA MET A 331 0.82 8.59 -23.25
C MET A 331 -0.42 8.07 -23.99
N GLY A 332 -0.89 8.76 -25.04
CA GLY A 332 -2.07 8.40 -25.81
C GLY A 332 -3.38 8.80 -25.12
N GLY A 333 -3.37 9.87 -24.33
CA GLY A 333 -4.55 10.46 -23.67
C GLY A 333 -4.91 9.85 -22.32
N HIS A 334 -4.32 8.71 -21.93
CA HIS A 334 -4.58 8.06 -20.66
C HIS A 334 -3.34 8.04 -19.76
N ALA A 335 -3.50 8.32 -18.47
CA ALA A 335 -2.41 8.30 -17.48
C ALA A 335 -2.94 8.17 -16.04
N VAL A 336 -2.03 7.96 -15.08
CA VAL A 336 -2.28 8.09 -13.65
C VAL A 336 -1.39 9.21 -13.09
N LEU A 337 -2.02 10.28 -12.61
CA LEU A 337 -1.32 11.36 -11.92
C LEU A 337 -1.24 11.04 -10.43
N LYS A 338 -0.07 11.24 -9.81
CA LYS A 338 0.09 11.05 -8.37
C LYS A 338 0.81 12.23 -7.72
N VAL A 339 0.25 12.72 -6.60
CA VAL A 339 0.95 13.54 -5.62
C VAL A 339 2.02 12.66 -4.97
N PRO A 340 3.33 12.96 -5.07
CA PRO A 340 4.36 11.96 -4.81
C PRO A 340 4.43 11.49 -3.35
N TYR A 341 4.01 12.34 -2.40
CA TYR A 341 4.17 12.16 -0.96
C TYR A 341 2.91 11.65 -0.26
N SER A 342 1.79 11.52 -1.00
CA SER A 342 0.50 11.08 -0.48
C SER A 342 0.40 9.55 -0.38
N ASN A 343 -0.43 9.06 0.54
CA ASN A 343 -0.59 7.63 0.85
C ASN A 343 -2.07 7.18 0.87
N ALA A 344 -2.30 5.86 0.94
CA ALA A 344 -3.63 5.24 1.05
C ALA A 344 -4.62 5.66 -0.06
N GLY A 345 -4.11 5.85 -1.29
CA GLY A 345 -4.91 6.27 -2.45
C GLY A 345 -5.25 7.75 -2.51
N GLN A 346 -4.92 8.54 -1.49
CA GLN A 346 -5.11 10.00 -1.54
C GLN A 346 -4.13 10.62 -2.54
N GLY A 347 -4.60 11.61 -3.31
CA GLY A 347 -3.78 12.27 -4.33
C GLY A 347 -3.36 11.37 -5.48
N VAL A 348 -4.12 10.31 -5.78
CA VAL A 348 -3.99 9.51 -7.00
C VAL A 348 -5.20 9.80 -7.88
N TYR A 349 -4.97 10.13 -9.14
CA TYR A 349 -6.00 10.51 -10.10
C TYR A 349 -5.82 9.70 -11.38
N THR A 350 -6.86 9.00 -11.79
CA THR A 350 -6.93 8.31 -13.08
C THR A 350 -7.42 9.32 -14.12
N ILE A 351 -6.69 9.41 -15.23
CA ILE A 351 -7.02 10.29 -16.35
C ILE A 351 -7.26 9.40 -17.56
N THR A 352 -8.50 9.37 -18.01
CA THR A 352 -8.98 8.64 -19.20
C THR A 352 -9.82 9.52 -20.11
N ASN A 353 -10.26 10.68 -19.62
CA ASN A 353 -11.04 11.65 -20.35
C ASN A 353 -10.69 13.09 -19.91
N LYS A 354 -11.21 14.06 -20.65
CA LYS A 354 -10.99 15.49 -20.37
C LYS A 354 -11.60 15.93 -19.04
N ASP A 355 -12.76 15.38 -18.65
CA ASP A 355 -13.45 15.78 -17.43
C ASP A 355 -12.68 15.36 -16.16
N GLU A 356 -11.93 14.25 -16.20
CA GLU A 356 -10.95 13.86 -15.18
C GLU A 356 -9.74 14.80 -15.14
N LEU A 357 -9.19 15.17 -16.30
CA LEU A 357 -8.05 16.07 -16.41
C LEU A 357 -8.37 17.49 -15.94
N ASP A 358 -9.48 18.06 -16.41
CA ASP A 358 -9.92 19.41 -16.04
C ASP A 358 -10.27 19.51 -14.54
N ARG A 359 -10.84 18.44 -13.94
CA ARG A 359 -11.02 18.33 -12.48
C ARG A 359 -9.69 18.37 -11.74
N PHE A 360 -8.70 17.59 -12.18
CA PHE A 360 -7.36 17.61 -11.57
C PHE A 360 -6.68 18.98 -11.73
N LEU A 361 -6.76 19.59 -12.92
CA LEU A 361 -6.16 20.88 -13.24
C LEU A 361 -6.88 22.07 -12.60
N SER A 362 -8.11 21.88 -12.09
CA SER A 362 -8.85 22.89 -11.33
C SER A 362 -8.70 22.73 -9.82
N ALA A 363 -8.25 21.57 -9.33
CA ALA A 363 -8.04 21.31 -7.92
C ALA A 363 -6.92 22.18 -7.30
N ASP A 364 -7.04 22.47 -6.02
CA ASP A 364 -5.95 23.04 -5.23
C ASP A 364 -4.98 21.93 -4.79
N HIS A 365 -3.68 22.22 -4.82
CA HIS A 365 -2.62 21.24 -4.52
C HIS A 365 -1.54 21.88 -3.66
N HIS A 366 -1.26 21.27 -2.51
CA HIS A 366 -0.23 21.74 -1.56
C HIS A 366 1.22 21.58 -2.07
N TYR A 367 1.42 20.70 -3.05
CA TYR A 367 2.71 20.37 -3.64
C TYR A 367 2.70 20.75 -5.12
N ASP A 368 3.81 21.32 -5.60
CA ASP A 368 3.92 21.85 -6.97
C ASP A 368 4.40 20.78 -7.99
N LYS A 369 4.93 19.66 -7.48
CA LYS A 369 5.51 18.58 -8.29
C LYS A 369 4.70 17.30 -8.22
N PHE A 370 4.50 16.71 -9.38
CA PHE A 370 3.72 15.48 -9.58
C PHE A 370 4.56 14.41 -10.27
N ILE A 371 4.04 13.18 -10.27
CA ILE A 371 4.47 12.14 -11.22
C ILE A 371 3.32 11.79 -12.15
N VAL A 372 3.66 11.52 -13.41
CA VAL A 372 2.74 11.02 -14.45
C VAL A 372 3.16 9.59 -14.75
N GLN A 373 2.31 8.62 -14.42
CA GLN A 373 2.60 7.20 -14.60
C GLN A 373 1.67 6.60 -15.67
N SER A 374 2.18 5.69 -16.51
CA SER A 374 1.38 4.97 -17.49
C SER A 374 0.26 4.17 -16.82
N LEU A 375 -0.97 4.37 -17.27
CA LEU A 375 -2.18 3.71 -16.79
C LEU A 375 -2.21 2.24 -17.24
N VAL A 376 -2.38 1.36 -16.27
CA VAL A 376 -2.56 -0.09 -16.44
C VAL A 376 -4.06 -0.39 -16.31
N GLY A 377 -4.74 -0.49 -17.44
CA GLY A 377 -6.19 -0.69 -17.53
C GLY A 377 -6.53 -1.90 -18.39
N ASN A 378 -7.62 -1.80 -19.17
CA ASN A 378 -7.95 -2.80 -20.18
C ASN A 378 -6.99 -2.73 -21.39
N ALA A 379 -6.92 -3.78 -22.19
CA ALA A 379 -6.15 -3.82 -23.44
C ALA A 379 -6.52 -2.69 -24.42
N SER A 380 -7.80 -2.34 -24.47
CA SER A 380 -8.34 -1.28 -25.34
C SER A 380 -8.02 0.15 -24.87
N TRP A 381 -7.72 0.37 -23.59
CA TRP A 381 -7.55 1.72 -23.03
C TRP A 381 -6.40 1.89 -22.01
N SER A 382 -5.39 1.02 -22.02
CA SER A 382 -4.11 1.29 -21.33
C SER A 382 -3.25 2.30 -22.10
N SER A 383 -2.42 3.06 -21.38
CA SER A 383 -1.50 4.06 -21.96
C SER A 383 -0.59 3.49 -23.04
N MET A 384 -0.15 4.35 -23.94
CA MET A 384 0.99 4.12 -24.82
C MET A 384 2.29 4.53 -24.11
N THR A 385 3.34 3.74 -24.28
CA THR A 385 4.63 3.85 -23.61
C THR A 385 5.74 3.46 -24.57
N ARG A 386 6.98 3.87 -24.28
CA ARG A 386 8.14 3.53 -25.13
C ARG A 386 8.52 2.05 -25.07
N THR A 387 8.25 1.38 -23.95
CA THR A 387 8.60 -0.02 -23.67
C THR A 387 7.47 -1.02 -23.95
N GLY A 388 6.32 -0.55 -24.42
CA GLY A 388 5.14 -1.38 -24.69
C GLY A 388 4.13 -1.41 -23.54
N LYS A 389 2.88 -1.72 -23.89
CA LYS A 389 1.74 -1.60 -22.96
C LYS A 389 1.70 -2.72 -21.93
N PHE A 390 1.32 -2.36 -20.70
CA PHE A 390 0.85 -3.29 -19.68
C PHE A 390 -0.67 -3.26 -19.60
N PHE A 391 -1.28 -4.43 -19.51
CA PHE A 391 -2.71 -4.61 -19.35
C PHE A 391 -3.00 -5.35 -18.05
N HIS A 392 -4.05 -4.96 -17.34
CA HIS A 392 -4.40 -5.59 -16.08
C HIS A 392 -4.99 -6.99 -16.32
N VAL A 393 -4.42 -8.06 -15.72
CA VAL A 393 -5.00 -9.42 -15.82
C VAL A 393 -6.35 -9.46 -15.10
N GLY A 394 -6.38 -8.90 -13.89
CA GLY A 394 -7.58 -8.75 -13.09
C GLY A 394 -8.02 -10.03 -12.39
N THR A 395 -9.15 -9.95 -11.69
CA THR A 395 -9.75 -11.12 -11.04
C THR A 395 -10.24 -12.15 -12.07
N ILE A 396 -10.30 -13.42 -11.67
CA ILE A 396 -11.10 -14.42 -12.40
C ILE A 396 -12.53 -13.89 -12.60
N PRO A 397 -13.10 -13.98 -13.82
CA PRO A 397 -14.45 -13.50 -14.09
C PRO A 397 -15.49 -14.12 -13.15
N ASN A 398 -16.37 -13.30 -12.58
CA ASN A 398 -17.45 -13.79 -11.74
C ASN A 398 -18.60 -14.38 -12.57
N LYS A 399 -19.68 -14.85 -11.92
CA LYS A 399 -20.88 -15.42 -12.58
C LYS A 399 -21.61 -14.48 -13.57
N LYS A 400 -21.27 -13.19 -13.61
CA LYS A 400 -21.76 -12.20 -14.58
C LYS A 400 -20.73 -11.89 -15.68
N ASN A 401 -19.67 -12.67 -15.78
CA ASN A 401 -18.49 -12.46 -16.62
C ASN A 401 -17.74 -11.12 -16.36
N ASN A 402 -17.90 -10.55 -15.16
CA ASN A 402 -17.19 -9.33 -14.76
C ASN A 402 -15.80 -9.67 -14.20
N THR A 403 -14.77 -9.10 -14.82
CA THR A 403 -13.40 -8.98 -14.27
C THR A 403 -13.26 -7.64 -13.53
N TYR A 404 -12.46 -7.60 -12.47
CA TYR A 404 -12.16 -6.40 -11.69
C TYR A 404 -10.65 -6.16 -11.68
N VAL A 405 -10.23 -4.88 -11.63
CA VAL A 405 -8.85 -4.55 -11.25
C VAL A 405 -8.59 -5.03 -9.84
N SER A 406 -7.41 -5.57 -9.61
CA SER A 406 -7.01 -6.12 -8.32
C SER A 406 -5.50 -6.05 -8.13
N ASP A 407 -5.07 -5.49 -6.99
CA ASP A 407 -3.69 -5.59 -6.56
C ASP A 407 -3.45 -6.73 -5.58
N LEU A 408 -2.18 -7.07 -5.43
CA LEU A 408 -1.63 -7.84 -4.34
C LEU A 408 -0.73 -6.91 -3.52
N ARG A 409 -0.94 -6.82 -2.20
CA ARG A 409 0.09 -6.30 -1.29
C ARG A 409 0.93 -7.46 -0.80
N MET A 410 2.23 -7.40 -1.06
CA MET A 410 3.24 -8.30 -0.51
C MET A 410 4.05 -7.54 0.53
N MET A 411 4.13 -8.05 1.76
CA MET A 411 5.03 -7.54 2.79
C MET A 411 6.22 -8.45 3.02
N VAL A 412 7.37 -7.82 3.23
CA VAL A 412 8.61 -8.49 3.57
C VAL A 412 9.23 -7.86 4.82
N ALA A 413 9.97 -8.68 5.55
CA ALA A 413 10.91 -8.22 6.57
C ALA A 413 12.26 -8.88 6.32
N ALA A 414 13.32 -8.25 6.82
CA ALA A 414 14.68 -8.78 6.73
C ALA A 414 15.40 -8.67 8.08
N ASP A 415 16.24 -9.67 8.34
CA ASP A 415 17.23 -9.69 9.41
C ASP A 415 18.56 -10.24 8.86
N GLU A 416 19.46 -10.70 9.74
CA GLU A 416 20.78 -11.23 9.38
C GLU A 416 20.72 -12.53 8.53
N GLN A 417 19.55 -13.17 8.42
CA GLN A 417 19.30 -14.31 7.54
C GLN A 417 18.74 -13.88 6.15
N GLY A 418 18.64 -12.58 5.90
CA GLY A 418 18.04 -12.01 4.69
C GLY A 418 16.53 -11.82 4.78
N PHE A 419 15.90 -11.64 3.62
CA PHE A 419 14.47 -11.38 3.48
C PHE A 419 13.60 -12.62 3.72
N ARG A 420 12.36 -12.37 4.17
CA ARG A 420 11.24 -13.32 4.18
C ARG A 420 9.90 -12.62 3.91
N PRO A 421 8.91 -13.31 3.30
CA PRO A 421 7.54 -12.81 3.24
C PRO A 421 6.92 -12.82 4.64
N VAL A 422 6.01 -11.88 4.90
CA VAL A 422 5.38 -11.70 6.24
C VAL A 422 3.85 -11.68 6.16
N CYS A 423 3.31 -10.98 5.18
CA CYS A 423 1.87 -10.79 5.02
C CYS A 423 1.57 -10.61 3.54
N ILE A 424 0.48 -11.23 3.08
CA ILE A 424 -0.04 -11.07 1.73
C ILE A 424 -1.55 -10.84 1.84
N TYR A 425 -2.09 -9.90 1.07
CA TYR A 425 -3.54 -9.84 0.83
C TYR A 425 -3.82 -9.13 -0.51
N GLY A 426 -4.99 -9.38 -1.09
CA GLY A 426 -5.43 -8.70 -2.30
C GLY A 426 -6.47 -7.61 -2.02
N ARG A 427 -6.62 -6.68 -2.96
CA ARG A 427 -7.73 -5.70 -2.96
C ARG A 427 -8.32 -5.61 -4.35
N LYS A 428 -9.64 -5.46 -4.48
CA LYS A 428 -10.32 -5.21 -5.77
C LYS A 428 -10.91 -3.81 -5.90
N ALA A 429 -11.05 -3.34 -7.14
CA ALA A 429 -11.84 -2.16 -7.47
C ALA A 429 -13.34 -2.37 -7.15
N ARG A 430 -14.10 -1.28 -7.07
CA ARG A 430 -15.54 -1.33 -6.73
C ARG A 430 -16.39 -1.79 -7.93
N ARG A 431 -16.03 -1.33 -9.12
CA ARG A 431 -16.72 -1.62 -10.38
C ARG A 431 -15.87 -2.54 -11.27
N PRO A 432 -16.50 -3.29 -12.20
CA PRO A 432 -15.78 -4.09 -13.18
C PRO A 432 -14.83 -3.24 -14.04
N LEU A 433 -13.86 -3.90 -14.67
CA LEU A 433 -12.99 -3.33 -15.70
C LEU A 433 -13.58 -3.62 -17.09
N PRO A 434 -14.27 -2.66 -17.75
CA PRO A 434 -14.95 -2.92 -19.01
C PRO A 434 -14.00 -2.92 -20.22
N THR A 435 -14.38 -3.64 -21.28
CA THR A 435 -13.68 -3.62 -22.58
C THR A 435 -13.86 -2.31 -23.34
N HIS A 436 -14.98 -1.63 -23.15
CA HIS A 436 -15.26 -0.32 -23.72
C HIS A 436 -15.54 0.65 -22.57
N LEU A 437 -14.87 1.79 -22.58
CA LEU A 437 -15.02 2.83 -21.58
C LEU A 437 -15.98 3.91 -22.11
N ASP A 438 -16.92 4.37 -21.28
CA ASP A 438 -17.74 5.54 -21.60
C ASP A 438 -16.87 6.81 -21.45
N PRO A 439 -16.80 7.70 -22.46
CA PRO A 439 -15.96 8.90 -22.44
C PRO A 439 -16.21 9.87 -21.28
N HIS A 440 -17.33 9.79 -20.56
CA HIS A 440 -17.67 10.68 -19.44
C HIS A 440 -17.68 9.99 -18.08
N GLU A 441 -17.17 8.76 -18.00
CA GLU A 441 -17.20 7.97 -16.77
C GLU A 441 -16.08 8.33 -15.79
N ASP A 442 -16.37 8.31 -14.48
CA ASP A 442 -15.35 8.41 -13.43
C ASP A 442 -14.71 7.04 -13.23
N THR A 443 -13.45 6.91 -13.65
CA THR A 443 -12.75 5.63 -13.73
C THR A 443 -12.11 5.19 -12.42
N TRP A 444 -12.10 6.04 -11.40
CA TRP A 444 -11.50 5.71 -10.11
C TRP A 444 -12.17 4.49 -9.46
N ASP A 445 -13.48 4.33 -9.61
CA ASP A 445 -14.19 3.17 -9.05
C ASP A 445 -13.90 1.85 -9.80
N MET A 446 -13.32 1.90 -11.01
CA MET A 446 -12.90 0.74 -11.82
C MET A 446 -11.42 0.37 -11.63
N LEU A 447 -10.57 1.34 -11.31
CA LEU A 447 -9.11 1.21 -11.22
C LEU A 447 -8.60 1.27 -9.76
N GLY A 448 -9.32 1.97 -8.88
CA GLY A 448 -8.95 2.24 -7.51
C GLY A 448 -9.23 1.08 -6.56
N THR A 449 -8.17 0.39 -6.15
CA THR A 449 -8.21 -0.74 -5.20
C THR A 449 -8.21 -0.32 -3.72
N ASN A 450 -7.95 0.95 -3.41
CA ASN A 450 -7.83 1.43 -2.04
C ASN A 450 -9.10 1.20 -1.21
N LEU A 451 -8.94 0.63 -0.01
CA LEU A 451 -10.07 0.25 0.86
C LEU A 451 -10.59 1.39 1.75
N SER A 452 -9.83 2.48 1.90
CA SER A 452 -10.21 3.60 2.77
C SER A 452 -11.35 4.42 2.16
N VAL A 453 -12.45 4.55 2.92
CA VAL A 453 -13.63 5.34 2.53
C VAL A 453 -13.81 6.48 3.54
N LYS A 454 -13.89 7.72 3.06
CA LYS A 454 -14.15 8.88 3.91
C LYS A 454 -15.62 8.88 4.33
N LEU A 455 -15.89 9.04 5.63
CA LEU A 455 -17.24 9.17 6.15
C LEU A 455 -17.80 10.57 5.81
N PRO A 456 -19.10 10.71 5.44
CA PRO A 456 -19.65 11.98 4.98
C PRO A 456 -19.53 13.13 6.00
N ASP A 457 -19.79 12.84 7.28
CA ASP A 457 -20.20 13.88 8.23
C ASP A 457 -19.12 14.32 9.24
N ASP A 458 -18.01 13.58 9.38
CA ASP A 458 -17.14 13.71 10.57
C ASP A 458 -15.62 13.77 10.26
N ASN A 459 -15.22 13.92 8.98
CA ASN A 459 -13.83 13.73 8.51
C ASN A 459 -13.18 12.38 8.92
N GLY A 460 -13.98 11.44 9.44
CA GLY A 460 -13.58 10.08 9.77
C GLY A 460 -13.36 9.22 8.54
N TRP A 461 -12.74 8.05 8.75
CA TRP A 461 -12.46 7.08 7.71
C TRP A 461 -12.92 5.70 8.17
N THR A 462 -13.56 4.95 7.28
CA THR A 462 -13.87 3.53 7.43
C THR A 462 -13.10 2.70 6.40
N THR A 463 -13.17 1.37 6.51
CA THR A 463 -12.53 0.43 5.58
C THR A 463 -13.59 -0.42 4.90
N ASP A 464 -13.58 -0.45 3.57
CA ASP A 464 -14.43 -1.30 2.75
C ASP A 464 -13.88 -2.73 2.74
N THR A 465 -14.32 -3.55 3.69
CA THR A 465 -13.83 -4.93 3.87
C THR A 465 -14.34 -5.90 2.81
N ASP A 466 -15.37 -5.55 2.04
CA ASP A 466 -15.96 -6.45 1.02
C ASP A 466 -15.11 -6.49 -0.27
N ARG A 467 -14.22 -5.50 -0.42
CA ARG A 467 -13.19 -5.45 -1.47
C ARG A 467 -11.82 -5.96 -1.04
N LEU A 468 -11.66 -6.33 0.23
CA LEU A 468 -10.51 -7.10 0.69
C LEU A 468 -10.62 -8.54 0.16
N ILE A 469 -9.53 -9.06 -0.41
CA ILE A 469 -9.40 -10.46 -0.82
C ILE A 469 -8.40 -11.11 0.14
N LEU A 470 -8.90 -11.99 1.02
CA LEU A 470 -8.05 -12.72 1.96
C LEU A 470 -7.24 -13.80 1.23
N MET A 471 -6.13 -14.21 1.84
CA MET A 471 -5.37 -15.40 1.41
C MET A 471 -6.01 -16.71 1.89
N ASP A 472 -7.34 -16.72 2.05
CA ASP A 472 -8.09 -17.86 2.57
C ASP A 472 -8.56 -18.80 1.45
N ARG A 473 -9.10 -19.95 1.84
CA ARG A 473 -9.64 -20.96 0.89
C ARG A 473 -10.78 -20.47 -0.01
N ARG A 474 -11.45 -19.36 0.31
CA ARG A 474 -12.62 -18.82 -0.41
C ARG A 474 -12.25 -17.71 -1.38
N ASP A 475 -11.37 -16.81 -0.94
CA ASP A 475 -11.08 -15.55 -1.61
C ASP A 475 -9.87 -15.64 -2.54
N PHE A 476 -8.81 -16.38 -2.17
CA PHE A 476 -7.54 -16.41 -2.91
C PHE A 476 -7.71 -16.72 -4.41
N ASN A 477 -8.55 -17.70 -4.73
CA ASN A 477 -8.79 -18.14 -6.10
C ASN A 477 -9.46 -17.07 -6.99
N GLN A 478 -10.03 -15.99 -6.42
CA GLN A 478 -10.52 -14.84 -7.21
C GLN A 478 -9.38 -14.09 -7.91
N LEU A 479 -8.13 -14.20 -7.46
CA LEU A 479 -6.98 -13.48 -8.03
C LEU A 479 -6.39 -14.13 -9.30
N GLY A 480 -6.63 -15.42 -9.54
CA GLY A 480 -6.06 -16.12 -10.71
C GLY A 480 -4.53 -16.27 -10.69
N ILE A 481 -3.92 -16.23 -9.50
CA ILE A 481 -2.48 -16.33 -9.27
C ILE A 481 -2.07 -17.68 -8.65
N GLY A 482 -0.92 -18.20 -9.04
CA GLY A 482 -0.28 -19.40 -8.50
C GLY A 482 0.96 -19.10 -7.67
N VAL A 483 1.72 -20.15 -7.32
CA VAL A 483 2.93 -20.03 -6.50
C VAL A 483 4.03 -19.24 -7.22
N ASP A 484 4.11 -19.35 -8.55
CA ASP A 484 5.10 -18.65 -9.36
C ASP A 484 4.83 -17.13 -9.42
N ASP A 485 3.56 -16.71 -9.48
CA ASP A 485 3.17 -15.30 -9.36
C ASP A 485 3.50 -14.74 -7.96
N LEU A 486 3.37 -15.55 -6.89
CA LEU A 486 3.72 -15.14 -5.52
C LEU A 486 5.24 -15.02 -5.32
N ILE A 487 6.02 -15.94 -5.92
CA ILE A 487 7.48 -15.87 -6.00
C ILE A 487 7.92 -14.60 -6.73
N ASP A 488 7.32 -14.32 -7.89
CA ASP A 488 7.62 -13.13 -8.69
C ASP A 488 7.24 -11.84 -7.92
N ALA A 489 6.11 -11.83 -7.22
CA ALA A 489 5.70 -10.72 -6.35
C ALA A 489 6.68 -10.47 -5.18
N TYR A 490 7.18 -11.55 -4.57
CA TYR A 490 8.15 -11.48 -3.48
C TYR A 490 9.49 -10.93 -3.96
N ILE A 491 10.02 -11.45 -5.07
CA ILE A 491 11.28 -10.97 -5.66
C ILE A 491 11.16 -9.49 -6.06
N GLN A 492 10.07 -9.08 -6.73
CA GLN A 492 9.82 -7.68 -7.07
C GLN A 492 9.73 -6.77 -5.83
N THR A 493 9.12 -7.27 -4.75
CA THR A 493 9.06 -6.56 -3.47
C THR A 493 10.45 -6.39 -2.87
N VAL A 494 11.26 -7.45 -2.79
CA VAL A 494 12.63 -7.40 -2.28
C VAL A 494 13.50 -6.44 -3.11
N LEU A 495 13.48 -6.54 -4.44
CA LEU A 495 14.24 -5.65 -5.32
C LEU A 495 13.86 -4.17 -5.10
N SER A 496 12.56 -3.85 -4.97
CA SER A 496 12.10 -2.49 -4.71
C SER A 496 12.54 -1.94 -3.34
N VAL A 497 12.64 -2.81 -2.33
CA VAL A 497 13.12 -2.43 -0.98
C VAL A 497 14.62 -2.17 -1.00
N ILE A 498 15.41 -3.03 -1.63
CA ILE A 498 16.88 -2.86 -1.76
C ILE A 498 17.21 -1.56 -2.49
N ALA A 499 16.50 -1.24 -3.57
CA ALA A 499 16.66 0.03 -4.27
C ALA A 499 16.50 1.24 -3.34
N ILE A 500 15.44 1.25 -2.52
CA ILE A 500 15.13 2.34 -1.60
C ILE A 500 16.11 2.37 -0.40
N ASP A 501 16.59 1.22 0.06
CA ASP A 501 17.62 1.15 1.12
C ASP A 501 18.97 1.69 0.62
N LYS A 502 19.39 1.31 -0.60
CA LYS A 502 20.57 1.87 -1.27
C LYS A 502 20.46 3.38 -1.50
N MET A 503 19.31 3.86 -1.97
CA MET A 503 19.04 5.30 -2.07
C MET A 503 19.10 5.99 -0.70
N SER A 504 18.62 5.34 0.36
CA SER A 504 18.74 5.85 1.73
C SER A 504 20.21 6.00 2.17
N ASP A 505 21.06 5.04 1.80
CA ASP A 505 22.51 5.09 2.08
C ASP A 505 23.25 6.15 1.26
N VAL A 506 22.88 6.35 -0.01
CA VAL A 506 23.40 7.44 -0.85
C VAL A 506 23.07 8.81 -0.25
N LEU A 507 21.83 9.00 0.21
CA LEU A 507 21.37 10.24 0.83
C LEU A 507 21.92 10.45 2.24
N MET A 508 22.33 9.41 2.96
CA MET A 508 22.89 9.47 4.32
C MET A 508 24.41 9.21 4.38
N LYS A 509 25.12 9.45 3.28
CA LYS A 509 26.55 9.15 3.15
C LYS A 509 27.37 9.86 4.24
N GLY A 510 28.18 9.09 4.96
CA GLY A 510 28.96 9.60 6.10
C GLY A 510 28.13 9.94 7.36
N GLY A 511 26.88 9.45 7.45
CA GLY A 511 26.01 9.70 8.60
C GLY A 511 25.35 11.08 8.61
N ARG A 512 25.49 11.85 7.53
CA ARG A 512 24.83 13.15 7.34
C ARG A 512 23.87 13.06 6.16
N PHE A 513 22.72 13.72 6.26
CA PHE A 513 21.79 13.82 5.15
C PHE A 513 22.34 14.79 4.11
N ASN A 514 22.32 14.42 2.83
CA ASN A 514 22.77 15.27 1.75
C ASN A 514 21.60 16.10 1.20
N HIS A 515 21.36 17.24 1.85
CA HIS A 515 20.25 18.15 1.53
C HIS A 515 20.29 18.63 0.08
N GLN A 516 21.48 19.00 -0.43
CA GLN A 516 21.66 19.45 -1.83
C GLN A 516 21.26 18.35 -2.81
N LEU A 517 21.82 17.14 -2.67
CA LEU A 517 21.48 16.01 -3.54
C LEU A 517 19.99 15.65 -3.47
N PHE A 518 19.39 15.71 -2.28
CA PHE A 518 17.96 15.46 -2.15
C PHE A 518 17.12 16.51 -2.88
N GLN A 519 17.48 17.79 -2.76
CA GLN A 519 16.80 18.88 -3.45
C GLN A 519 16.96 18.82 -4.98
N ASP A 520 18.15 18.44 -5.46
CA ASP A 520 18.42 18.25 -6.89
C ASP A 520 17.60 17.10 -7.49
N LEU A 521 17.41 16.01 -6.73
CA LEU A 521 16.61 14.86 -7.14
C LEU A 521 15.09 15.06 -6.91
N ASN A 522 14.71 15.92 -5.96
CA ASN A 522 13.34 16.15 -5.52
C ASN A 522 13.06 17.65 -5.23
N PRO A 523 12.97 18.51 -6.27
CA PRO A 523 12.88 19.96 -6.10
C PRO A 523 11.44 20.41 -5.82
N ASP A 524 10.91 20.04 -4.65
CA ASP A 524 9.61 20.51 -4.14
C ASP A 524 9.78 21.31 -2.83
N ASN A 525 9.55 22.63 -2.93
CA ASN A 525 9.78 23.55 -1.81
C ASN A 525 8.84 23.30 -0.62
N ALA A 526 7.65 22.74 -0.83
CA ALA A 526 6.73 22.43 0.27
C ALA A 526 7.24 21.21 1.06
N LEU A 527 7.77 20.18 0.38
CA LEU A 527 8.44 19.07 1.05
C LEU A 527 9.70 19.51 1.81
N ILE A 528 10.57 20.34 1.21
CA ILE A 528 11.78 20.81 1.89
C ILE A 528 11.44 21.58 3.17
N ARG A 529 10.43 22.45 3.14
CA ARG A 529 9.93 23.14 4.36
C ARG A 529 9.36 22.18 5.40
N GLU A 530 8.71 21.09 4.98
CA GLU A 530 8.23 20.06 5.91
C GLU A 530 9.38 19.29 6.57
N ILE A 531 10.43 18.93 5.83
CA ILE A 531 11.62 18.26 6.40
C ILE A 531 12.32 19.17 7.42
N HIS A 532 12.43 20.47 7.13
CA HIS A 532 13.05 21.45 8.04
C HIS A 532 12.32 21.54 9.41
N GLN A 533 11.00 21.30 9.48
CA GLN A 533 10.24 21.39 10.74
C GLN A 533 10.73 20.42 11.81
N ALA A 534 11.23 19.24 11.41
CA ALA A 534 11.80 18.25 12.33
C ALA A 534 13.33 18.27 12.42
N ASN A 535 14.01 19.14 11.66
CA ASN A 535 15.47 19.19 11.57
C ASN A 535 15.98 20.65 11.55
N PRO A 536 15.60 21.50 12.53
CA PRO A 536 15.92 22.94 12.49
C PRO A 536 17.42 23.23 12.65
N ASP A 537 18.20 22.33 13.26
CA ASP A 537 19.63 22.51 13.53
C ASP A 537 20.55 22.01 12.40
N ASP A 538 19.98 21.41 11.33
CA ASP A 538 20.72 20.80 10.22
C ASP A 538 20.86 21.76 8.99
N PHE A 539 20.37 23.01 9.08
CA PHE A 539 20.30 23.99 7.97
C PHE A 539 20.90 25.36 8.34
#